data_AF-A0A1T5HY76-F1
#
_entry.id   AF-A0A1T5HY76-F1
#
_cell.length_a   1.000
_cell.length_b   1.000
_cell.length_c   1.000
_cell.angle_alpha   90.00
_cell.angle_beta   90.00
_cell.angle_gamma   90.00
#
_symmetry.space_group_name_H-M   'P 1'
#
loop_
_entity.id
_entity.type
_entity.pdbx_description
1 polymer ?
#
loop_
_entity_poly.entity_id
_entity_poly.type
_entity_poly.pdbx_seq_one_letter_code
_entity_poly.pdbx_strand_id
1 'polypeptide(L)'
;MNTQSFSALIKMSTFASLLCFGLVILGNYGMFSSMPIEMKDNLSNQTHIDFIHIIYYVGFNFMFVGFLAYLLVGLKHSKQQMKAYLAQHQ
;
A
#
# COMPACT_ATOMS: atom_id res chain seq x y z
N MET A 1 -6.88 -27.55 -10.68
CA MET A 1 -6.21 -26.81 -9.58
C MET A 1 -7.25 -26.61 -8.48
N ASN A 2 -6.99 -27.05 -7.25
CA ASN A 2 -8.00 -27.22 -6.21
C ASN A 2 -8.56 -25.86 -5.71
N THR A 3 -9.87 -25.75 -5.53
CA THR A 3 -10.57 -24.53 -5.04
C THR A 3 -10.01 -24.02 -3.70
N GLN A 4 -9.48 -24.94 -2.89
CA GLN A 4 -8.77 -24.66 -1.64
C GLN A 4 -7.51 -23.79 -1.83
N SER A 5 -6.74 -24.01 -2.90
CA SER A 5 -5.54 -23.23 -3.22
C SER A 5 -5.89 -21.79 -3.62
N PHE A 6 -6.96 -21.60 -4.40
CA PHE A 6 -7.46 -20.25 -4.74
C PHE A 6 -7.98 -19.52 -3.50
N SER A 7 -8.75 -20.20 -2.64
CA SER A 7 -9.25 -19.62 -1.38
C SER A 7 -8.11 -19.21 -0.45
N ALA A 8 -7.07 -20.04 -0.31
CA ALA A 8 -5.88 -19.72 0.48
C ALA A 8 -5.13 -18.50 -0.11
N LEU A 9 -4.97 -18.44 -1.44
CA LEU A 9 -4.31 -17.34 -2.13
C LEU A 9 -5.05 -16.01 -1.93
N ILE A 10 -6.39 -16.02 -2.01
CA ILE A 10 -7.24 -14.86 -1.74
C ILE A 10 -7.07 -14.40 -0.28
N LYS A 11 -7.08 -15.33 0.68
CA LYS A 11 -6.90 -15.01 2.11
C LYS A 11 -5.52 -14.40 2.38
N MET A 12 -4.45 -15.01 1.87
CA MET A 12 -3.09 -14.49 2.02
C MET A 12 -2.91 -13.11 1.37
N SER A 13 -3.43 -12.93 0.15
CA SER A 13 -3.36 -11.64 -0.54
C SER A 13 -4.19 -10.54 0.14
N THR A 14 -5.34 -10.90 0.71
CA THR A 14 -6.16 -9.96 1.52
C THR A 14 -5.41 -9.55 2.79
N PHE A 15 -4.78 -10.51 3.48
CA PHE A 15 -3.96 -10.22 4.65
C PHE A 15 -2.76 -9.33 4.29
N ALA A 16 -2.05 -9.64 3.21
CA ALA A 16 -0.95 -8.82 2.70
C ALA A 16 -1.40 -7.39 2.34
N SER A 17 -2.61 -7.23 1.78
CA SER A 17 -3.19 -5.92 1.46
C SER A 17 -3.49 -5.12 2.73
N LEU A 18 -4.02 -5.77 3.78
CA LEU A 18 -4.26 -5.14 5.08
C LEU A 18 -2.96 -4.71 5.76
N LEU A 19 -1.94 -5.58 5.75
CA LEU A 19 -0.62 -5.23 6.26
C LEU A 19 0.01 -4.07 5.49
N CYS A 20 -0.08 -4.09 4.15
CA CYS A 20 0.41 -3.01 3.30
C CYS A 20 -0.31 -1.69 3.63
N PHE A 21 -1.63 -1.72 3.83
CA PHE A 21 -2.38 -0.54 4.23
C PHE A 21 -1.95 0.00 5.61
N GLY A 22 -1.75 -0.89 6.58
CA GLY A 22 -1.22 -0.53 7.89
C GLY A 22 0.16 0.12 7.80
N LEU A 23 1.06 -0.43 6.97
CA LEU A 23 2.39 0.13 6.73
C LEU A 23 2.35 1.49 6.03
N VAL A 24 1.41 1.72 5.11
CA VAL A 24 1.20 3.05 4.50
C VAL A 24 0.83 4.07 5.57
N ILE A 25 -0.13 3.74 6.44
CA ILE A 25 -0.57 4.67 7.50
C ILE A 25 0.56 4.93 8.49
N LEU A 26 1.18 3.85 8.99
CA LEU A 26 2.23 3.95 10.00
C LEU A 26 3.48 4.65 9.46
N GLY A 27 3.86 4.35 8.22
CA GLY A 27 4.99 4.99 7.54
C GLY A 27 4.75 6.48 7.28
N ASN A 28 3.54 6.85 6.82
CA ASN A 28 3.17 8.26 6.67
C ASN A 28 3.17 9.01 8.01
N TYR A 29 2.65 8.37 9.06
CA TYR A 29 2.64 8.95 10.41
C TYR A 29 4.07 9.14 10.96
N GLY A 30 4.92 8.11 10.82
CA GLY A 30 6.32 8.17 11.22
C GLY A 30 7.10 9.24 10.45
N MET A 31 6.89 9.34 9.14
CA MET A 31 7.49 10.39 8.33
C MET A 31 7.04 11.79 8.75
N PHE A 32 5.75 12.00 8.99
CA PHE A 32 5.25 13.30 9.43
C PHE A 32 5.81 13.71 10.81
N SER A 33 5.99 12.74 11.72
CA SER A 33 6.49 12.99 13.06
C SER A 33 8.01 13.15 13.15
N SER A 34 8.78 12.40 12.36
CA SER A 34 10.25 12.38 12.44
C SER A 34 10.93 13.24 11.37
N MET A 35 10.22 13.56 10.29
CA MET A 35 10.74 14.21 9.08
C MET A 35 9.70 15.22 8.55
N PRO A 36 9.45 16.32 9.30
CA PRO A 36 8.51 17.35 8.86
C PRO A 36 9.00 18.01 7.56
N ILE A 37 8.10 18.09 6.56
CA ILE A 37 8.37 18.69 5.24
C ILE A 37 8.68 20.19 5.36
N GLU A 38 8.10 20.84 6.37
CA GLU A 38 8.35 22.23 6.72
C GLU A 38 9.27 22.27 7.93
N MET A 39 10.54 22.62 7.70
CA MET A 39 11.47 22.90 8.79
C MET A 39 11.47 24.40 9.04
N LYS A 40 11.12 24.80 10.27
CA LYS A 40 11.23 26.18 10.71
C LYS A 40 12.68 26.44 11.10
N ASP A 41 13.34 27.33 10.35
CA ASP A 41 14.70 27.73 10.70
C ASP A 41 14.65 28.62 11.95
N ASN A 42 15.20 28.13 13.06
CA ASN A 42 15.21 28.84 14.34
C ASN A 42 15.97 30.18 14.29
N LEU A 43 16.81 30.38 13.26
CA LEU A 43 17.62 31.58 13.10
C LEU A 43 16.99 32.66 12.21
N SER A 44 16.05 32.30 11.33
CA SER A 44 15.53 33.19 10.28
C SER A 44 13.99 33.35 10.28
N ASN A 45 13.23 32.56 11.06
CA ASN A 45 11.76 32.54 10.99
C ASN A 45 11.21 32.25 9.57
N GLN A 46 12.03 31.73 8.67
CA GLN A 46 11.62 31.28 7.35
C GLN A 46 11.29 29.79 7.39
N THR A 47 10.14 29.44 6.81
CA THR A 47 9.74 28.06 6.58
C THR A 47 10.45 27.57 5.33
N HIS A 48 11.40 26.64 5.49
CA HIS A 48 12.07 26.02 4.35
C HIS A 48 11.41 24.66 4.07
N ILE A 49 11.02 24.48 2.81
CA ILE A 49 10.47 23.21 2.32
C ILE A 49 11.65 22.31 1.94
N ASP A 50 11.80 21.19 2.63
CA ASP A 50 12.86 20.24 2.31
C ASP A 50 12.44 19.32 1.16
N PHE A 51 13.02 19.56 -0.02
CA PHE A 51 12.74 18.80 -1.23
C PHE A 51 13.10 17.31 -1.11
N ILE A 52 14.09 16.95 -0.29
CA ILE A 52 14.48 15.54 -0.08
C ILE A 52 13.36 14.81 0.66
N HIS A 53 12.73 15.47 1.62
CA HIS A 53 11.60 14.92 2.39
C HIS A 53 10.37 14.71 1.50
N ILE A 54 10.09 15.65 0.58
CA ILE A 54 9.02 15.50 -0.42
C ILE A 54 9.28 14.29 -1.32
N ILE A 55 10.51 14.14 -1.85
CA ILE A 55 10.87 13.01 -2.72
C ILE A 55 10.70 11.69 -1.96
N TYR A 56 11.10 11.65 -0.69
CA TYR A 56 10.93 10.46 0.15
C TYR A 56 9.45 10.15 0.39
N TYR A 57 8.62 11.17 0.62
CA TYR A 57 7.18 10.99 0.85
C TYR A 57 6.48 10.47 -0.40
N VAL A 58 6.80 11.05 -1.55
CA VAL A 58 6.26 10.62 -2.85
C VAL A 58 6.74 9.20 -3.18
N GLY A 59 8.02 8.91 -2.98
CA GLY A 59 8.60 7.58 -3.25
C GLY A 59 7.99 6.49 -2.36
N PHE A 60 7.89 6.74 -1.05
CA PHE A 60 7.28 5.83 -0.10
C PHE A 60 5.81 5.56 -0.46
N ASN A 61 5.01 6.61 -0.66
CA ASN A 61 3.61 6.43 -1.03
C ASN A 61 3.46 5.75 -2.38
N PHE A 62 4.26 6.10 -3.38
CA PHE A 62 4.19 5.46 -4.70
C PHE A 62 4.47 3.96 -4.63
N MET A 63 5.49 3.55 -3.88
CA MET A 63 5.85 2.13 -3.74
C MET A 63 4.73 1.34 -3.05
N PHE A 64 4.24 1.81 -1.92
CA PHE A 64 3.26 1.06 -1.13
C PHE A 64 1.84 1.15 -1.69
N VAL A 65 1.42 2.31 -2.21
CA VAL A 65 0.11 2.46 -2.89
C VAL A 65 0.10 1.68 -4.21
N GLY A 66 1.21 1.71 -4.97
CA GLY A 66 1.36 0.91 -6.19
C GLY A 66 1.31 -0.60 -5.91
N PHE A 67 2.01 -1.05 -4.87
CA PHE A 67 1.97 -2.44 -4.43
C PHE A 67 0.58 -2.86 -3.95
N LEU A 68 -0.12 -2.00 -3.20
CA LEU A 68 -1.50 -2.24 -2.78
C LEU A 68 -2.45 -2.35 -3.97
N ALA A 69 -2.33 -1.45 -4.95
CA ALA A 69 -3.14 -1.51 -6.17
C ALA A 69 -2.91 -2.82 -6.93
N TYR A 70 -1.66 -3.26 -7.06
CA TYR A 70 -1.31 -4.55 -7.67
C TYR A 70 -1.96 -5.73 -6.93
N LEU A 71 -1.88 -5.76 -5.59
CA LEU A 71 -2.52 -6.81 -4.78
C LEU A 71 -4.05 -6.83 -4.95
N LEU A 72 -4.69 -5.67 -4.99
CA LEU A 72 -6.14 -5.55 -5.18
C LEU A 72 -6.59 -6.00 -6.57
N VAL A 73 -5.82 -5.67 -7.62
CA VAL A 73 -6.07 -6.15 -8.99
C VAL A 73 -5.89 -7.66 -9.06
N GLY A 74 -4.83 -8.21 -8.48
CA GLY A 74 -4.60 -9.65 -8.38
C GLY A 74 -5.73 -10.38 -7.64
N LEU A 75 -6.24 -9.80 -6.55
CA LEU A 75 -7.41 -10.30 -5.82
C LEU A 75 -8.68 -10.31 -6.66
N LYS A 76 -8.94 -9.24 -7.42
CA LYS A 76 -10.09 -9.17 -8.34
C LYS A 76 -10.03 -10.26 -9.40
N HIS A 77 -8.87 -10.42 -10.06
CA HIS A 77 -8.67 -11.46 -11.05
C HIS A 77 -8.85 -12.87 -10.46
N SER A 78 -8.24 -13.13 -9.30
CA SER A 78 -8.37 -14.43 -8.60
C SER A 78 -9.82 -14.74 -8.22
N LYS A 79 -10.58 -13.75 -7.71
CA LYS A 79 -12.01 -13.90 -7.42
C LYS A 79 -12.85 -14.18 -8.67
N GLN A 80 -12.57 -13.49 -9.79
CA GLN A 80 -13.27 -13.74 -11.06
C GLN A 80 -12.98 -15.13 -11.62
N GLN A 81 -11.73 -15.58 -11.57
CA GLN A 81 -11.35 -16.94 -11.98
C GLN A 81 -12.02 -18.01 -11.11
N MET A 82 -12.07 -17.80 -9.80
CA MET A 82 -12.79 -18.71 -8.90
C MET A 82 -14.30 -18.74 -9.20
N LYS A 83 -14.92 -17.60 -9.49
CA LYS A 83 -16.35 -17.53 -9.86
C LYS A 83 -16.64 -18.25 -11.18
N ALA A 84 -15.78 -18.06 -12.19
CA ALA A 84 -15.89 -18.76 -13.47
C ALA A 84 -15.70 -20.27 -13.31
N TYR A 85 -14.73 -20.71 -12.51
CA TYR A 85 -14.49 -22.12 -12.22
C TYR A 85 -15.69 -22.79 -11.52
N LEU A 86 -16.28 -22.12 -10.53
CA LEU A 86 -17.49 -22.62 -9.85
C LEU A 86 -18.70 -22.68 -10.78
N ALA A 87 -18.84 -21.74 -11.71
CA ALA A 87 -19.93 -21.73 -12.68
C ALA A 87 -19.82 -22.82 -13.76
N GLN A 88 -18.60 -23.29 -14.08
CA GLN A 88 -18.37 -24.40 -15.02
C GLN A 88 -18.44 -25.79 -14.37
N HIS A 89 -18.49 -25.86 -13.03
CA HIS A 89 -18.55 -27.11 -12.26
C HIS A 89 -19.79 -27.18 -11.33
N GLN A 90 -20.81 -26.37 -11.61
CA GLN A 90 -22.20 -26.61 -11.23
C GLN A 90 -22.92 -27.39 -12.34
#